data_AF-A0A0F7TPG0-F1
#
_entry.id   AF-A0A0F7TPG0-F1
#
_cell.length_a   1.000
_cell.length_b   1.000
_cell.length_c   1.000
_cell.angle_alpha   90.00
_cell.angle_beta   90.00
_cell.angle_gamma   90.00
#
_symmetry.space_group_name_H-M   'P 1'
#
loop_
_entity.id
_entity.type
_entity.pdbx_description
1 polymer ?
#
loop_
_entity_poly.entity_id
_entity_poly.type
_entity_poly.pdbx_seq_one_letter_code
_entity_poly.pdbx_strand_id
1 'polypeptide(L)'
;MTFTAVVIYPNQPDATFDTDYYLQTHMPLVAKHWGPHGLKSWNVVKYERDLAGASPKYLIAATLVWESEEAVKAATSSESAPIIFGDIPNFTNTQPITLAGSTIGGQEIS
;
A
#
# COMPACT_ATOMS: atom_id res chain seq x y z
N MET A 1 7.62 -7.66 16.99
CA MET A 1 8.39 -7.21 15.80
C MET A 1 7.40 -6.57 14.87
N THR A 2 7.70 -5.40 14.31
CA THR A 2 6.79 -4.76 13.36
C THR A 2 6.72 -5.58 12.07
N PHE A 3 5.50 -5.87 11.64
CA PHE A 3 5.23 -6.56 10.38
C PHE A 3 4.85 -5.52 9.35
N THR A 4 5.36 -5.67 8.12
CA THR A 4 5.18 -4.68 7.06
C THR A 4 4.42 -5.32 5.92
N ALA A 5 3.38 -4.65 5.44
CA ALA A 5 2.76 -4.97 4.17
C ALA A 5 3.08 -3.86 3.15
N VAL A 6 3.30 -4.25 1.91
CA VAL A 6 3.62 -3.34 0.81
C VAL A 6 2.64 -3.60 -0.33
N VAL A 7 2.00 -2.55 -0.83
CA VAL A 7 1.09 -2.56 -1.98
C VAL A 7 1.73 -1.72 -3.08
N ILE A 8 2.15 -2.36 -4.18
CA ILE A 8 2.88 -1.71 -5.28
C ILE A 8 2.10 -1.83 -6.58
N TYR A 9 1.95 -0.72 -7.30
CA TYR A 9 1.29 -0.71 -8.60
C TYR A 9 2.33 -0.67 -9.73
N PRO A 10 2.35 -1.66 -10.65
CA PRO A 10 3.17 -1.63 -11.86
C PRO A 10 2.97 -0.37 -12.70
N ASN A 11 4.06 0.13 -13.29
CA ASN A 11 4.00 1.26 -14.22
C ASN A 11 3.84 0.75 -15.66
N GLN A 12 2.62 0.39 -16.04
CA GLN A 12 2.31 -0.01 -17.42
C GLN A 12 2.15 1.22 -18.32
N PRO A 13 2.39 1.11 -19.65
CA PRO A 13 2.31 2.26 -20.56
C PRO A 13 0.97 3.01 -20.55
N ASP A 14 -0.12 2.32 -20.25
CA ASP A 14 -1.49 2.85 -20.16
C ASP A 14 -2.00 2.97 -18.72
N ALA A 15 -1.12 2.85 -17.72
CA ALA A 15 -1.50 2.94 -16.32
C ALA A 15 -2.10 4.32 -16.00
N THR A 16 -3.33 4.31 -15.47
CA THR A 16 -3.96 5.49 -14.88
C THR A 16 -3.85 5.41 -13.37
N PHE A 17 -3.63 6.55 -12.72
CA PHE A 17 -3.61 6.61 -11.26
C PHE A 17 -4.05 8.00 -10.77
N ASP A 18 -5.21 8.06 -10.14
CA ASP A 18 -5.71 9.24 -9.45
C ASP A 18 -5.14 9.29 -8.02
N THR A 19 -4.07 10.05 -7.86
CA THR A 19 -3.40 10.21 -6.56
C THR A 19 -4.25 10.96 -5.54
N ASP A 20 -5.14 11.85 -6.00
CA ASP A 20 -5.99 12.63 -5.09
C ASP A 20 -7.08 11.75 -4.50
N TYR A 21 -7.77 10.95 -5.32
CA TYR A 21 -8.72 9.95 -4.83
C TYR A 21 -8.02 8.94 -3.92
N TYR A 22 -6.83 8.47 -4.31
CA TYR A 22 -6.08 7.50 -3.52
C TYR A 22 -5.78 8.02 -2.10
N LEU A 23 -5.30 9.26 -1.98
CA LEU A 23 -4.92 9.83 -0.67
C LEU A 23 -6.10 10.36 0.13
N GLN A 24 -7.14 10.89 -0.52
CA GLN A 24 -8.28 11.53 0.16
C GLN A 24 -9.43 10.56 0.44
N THR A 25 -9.52 9.47 -0.30
CA THR A 25 -10.61 8.49 -0.18
C THR A 25 -10.09 7.10 0.20
N HIS A 26 -9.23 6.51 -0.63
CA HIS A 26 -8.83 5.12 -0.46
C HIS A 26 -8.01 4.88 0.82
N MET A 27 -6.94 5.66 1.05
CA MET A 27 -6.10 5.49 2.23
C MET A 27 -6.83 5.77 3.55
N PRO A 28 -7.72 6.78 3.66
CA PRO A 28 -8.60 6.94 4.82
C PRO A 28 -9.56 5.77 5.03
N LEU A 29 -10.11 5.20 3.96
CA LEU A 29 -10.96 4.00 4.03
C LEU A 29 -10.17 2.80 4.60
N VAL A 30 -8.96 2.58 4.09
CA VAL A 30 -8.02 1.57 4.61
C VAL A 30 -7.75 1.80 6.09
N ALA A 31 -7.36 3.02 6.49
CA ALA A 31 -7.05 3.33 7.88
C ALA A 31 -8.27 3.11 8.81
N LYS A 32 -9.46 3.50 8.37
CA LYS A 32 -10.70 3.33 9.14
C LYS A 32 -11.03 1.86 9.39
N HIS A 33 -10.90 1.01 8.38
CA HIS A 33 -11.31 -0.39 8.47
C HIS A 33 -10.22 -1.31 9.00
N TRP A 34 -8.96 -1.05 8.66
CA TRP A 34 -7.83 -1.89 9.09
C TRP A 34 -7.11 -1.38 10.33
N GLY A 35 -7.31 -0.11 10.73
CA GLY A 35 -6.83 0.43 12.01
C GLY A 35 -7.22 -0.44 13.21
N PRO A 36 -8.50 -0.82 13.37
CA PRO A 36 -8.96 -1.72 14.44
C PRO A 36 -8.33 -3.12 14.42
N HIS A 37 -7.79 -3.56 13.28
CA HIS A 37 -7.11 -4.84 13.14
C HIS A 37 -5.61 -4.77 13.47
N GLY A 38 -5.06 -3.59 13.77
CA GLY A 38 -3.66 -3.42 14.15
C GLY A 38 -2.79 -2.73 13.10
N LEU A 39 -3.38 -2.05 12.11
CA LEU A 39 -2.65 -1.13 11.24
C LEU A 39 -2.16 0.07 12.05
N LYS A 40 -0.84 0.29 12.09
CA LYS A 40 -0.20 1.34 12.89
C LYS A 40 0.10 2.61 12.10
N SER A 41 0.55 2.46 10.87
CA SER A 41 0.83 3.60 9.99
C SER A 41 0.82 3.17 8.54
N TRP A 42 0.74 4.16 7.66
CA TRP A 42 0.95 3.99 6.24
C TRP A 42 1.74 5.16 5.68
N ASN A 43 2.51 4.90 4.64
CA ASN A 43 3.23 5.89 3.84
C ASN A 43 3.04 5.54 2.37
N VAL A 44 2.95 6.56 1.51
CA VAL A 44 2.81 6.40 0.07
C VAL A 44 3.95 7.10 -0.63
N VAL A 45 4.64 6.40 -1.53
CA VAL A 45 5.70 6.95 -2.36
C VAL A 45 5.32 6.77 -3.83
N LYS A 46 5.20 7.88 -4.54
CA LYS A 46 5.16 7.90 -6.01
C LYS A 46 6.58 7.95 -6.56
N TYR A 47 6.89 7.09 -7.51
CA TYR A 47 8.21 7.04 -8.13
C TYR A 47 8.20 7.81 -9.44
N GLU A 48 9.03 8.86 -9.52
CA GLU A 48 9.15 9.68 -10.73
C GLU A 48 10.17 9.11 -11.73
N ARG A 49 11.14 8.34 -11.24
CA ARG A 49 12.22 7.71 -12.01
C ARG A 49 12.92 6.63 -11.18
N ASP A 50 13.62 5.72 -11.84
CA ASP A 50 14.59 4.86 -11.17
C ASP A 50 15.90 5.61 -10.85
N LEU A 51 16.84 4.92 -10.20
CA LEU A 51 18.14 5.51 -9.82
C LEU A 51 19.03 5.87 -11.01
N ALA A 52 18.79 5.29 -12.19
CA ALA A 52 19.49 5.62 -13.43
C ALA A 52 18.78 6.75 -14.21
N GLY A 53 17.64 7.24 -13.74
CA GLY A 53 16.84 8.28 -14.37
C GLY A 53 15.85 7.77 -15.42
N ALA A 54 15.69 6.46 -15.59
CA ALA A 54 14.73 5.87 -16.51
C ALA A 54 13.31 5.80 -15.91
N SER A 55 12.32 5.53 -16.75
CA SER A 55 10.94 5.29 -16.30
C SER A 55 10.92 4.14 -15.30
N PRO A 56 10.28 4.31 -14.13
CA PRO A 56 10.34 3.30 -13.08
C PRO A 56 9.48 2.09 -13.45
N LYS A 57 9.86 0.91 -12.97
CA LYS A 57 9.07 -0.34 -13.13
C LYS A 57 7.74 -0.29 -12.37
N TYR A 58 7.69 0.49 -11.30
CA TYR A 58 6.53 0.67 -10.43
C TYR A 58 6.20 2.14 -10.32
N LEU A 59 4.91 2.47 -10.36
CA LEU A 59 4.43 3.85 -10.35
C LEU A 59 4.36 4.40 -8.93
N ILE A 60 3.79 3.60 -8.02
CA ILE A 60 3.50 4.02 -6.66
C ILE A 60 3.51 2.81 -5.73
N ALA A 61 3.96 3.01 -4.50
CA ALA A 61 3.96 2.02 -3.44
C ALA A 61 3.37 2.60 -2.16
N ALA A 62 2.51 1.83 -1.50
CA ALA A 62 2.11 2.07 -0.12
C ALA A 62 2.81 1.07 0.79
N THR A 63 3.47 1.58 1.83
CA THR A 63 4.05 0.77 2.91
C THR A 63 3.18 0.93 4.13
N LEU A 64 2.63 -0.18 4.63
CA LEU A 64 1.75 -0.25 5.80
C LEU A 64 2.50 -0.98 6.91
N VAL A 65 2.55 -0.38 8.10
CA VAL A 65 3.17 -0.97 9.29
C VAL A 65 2.08 -1.52 10.20
N TRP A 66 2.26 -2.75 10.67
CA TRP A 66 1.27 -3.51 11.44
C TRP A 66 1.84 -4.00 12.76
N GLU A 67 0.93 -4.27 13.69
CA GLU A 67 1.24 -4.89 14.98
C GLU A 67 1.87 -6.28 14.84
N SER A 68 1.36 -7.10 13.91
CA SER A 68 1.82 -8.47 13.68
C SER A 68 1.39 -9.01 12.32
N GLU A 69 1.82 -10.23 11.99
CA GLU A 69 1.35 -10.97 10.81
C GLU A 69 -0.13 -11.33 10.92
N GLU A 70 -0.58 -11.73 12.12
CA GLU A 70 -1.98 -12.06 12.40
C GLU A 70 -2.89 -10.85 12.19
N ALA A 71 -2.42 -9.65 12.52
CA ALA A 71 -3.12 -8.39 12.24
C ALA A 71 -3.38 -8.18 10.75
N VAL A 72 -2.37 -8.40 9.90
CA VAL A 72 -2.53 -8.35 8.42
C VAL A 72 -3.55 -9.38 7.95
N LYS A 73 -3.43 -10.62 8.44
CA LYS A 73 -4.33 -11.71 8.05
C LYS A 73 -5.78 -11.44 8.48
N ALA A 74 -5.99 -10.93 9.69
CA ALA A 74 -7.30 -10.57 10.20
C ALA A 74 -7.93 -9.44 9.36
N ALA A 75 -7.15 -8.40 9.05
CA ALA A 75 -7.61 -7.28 8.23
C ALA A 75 -8.00 -7.71 6.80
N THR A 76 -7.13 -8.46 6.14
CA THR A 76 -7.31 -8.90 4.74
C THR A 76 -8.36 -10.02 4.58
N SER A 77 -8.73 -10.70 5.66
CA SER A 77 -9.81 -11.70 5.67
C SER A 77 -11.11 -11.17 6.27
N SER A 78 -11.14 -9.91 6.73
CA SER A 78 -12.33 -9.31 7.32
C SER A 78 -13.39 -8.99 6.27
N GLU A 79 -14.61 -8.76 6.71
CA GLU A 79 -15.71 -8.28 5.86
C GLU A 79 -15.43 -6.93 5.20
N SER A 80 -14.43 -6.17 5.68
CA SER A 80 -14.01 -4.91 5.08
C SER A 80 -13.09 -5.08 3.87
N ALA A 81 -12.45 -6.25 3.72
CA ALA A 81 -11.49 -6.48 2.64
C ALA A 81 -12.12 -6.33 1.23
N PRO A 82 -13.32 -6.89 0.93
CA PRO A 82 -13.98 -6.66 -0.35
C PRO A 82 -14.28 -5.18 -0.63
N ILE A 83 -14.55 -4.38 0.39
CA ILE A 83 -14.82 -2.94 0.26
C ILE A 83 -13.55 -2.21 -0.18
N ILE A 84 -12.41 -2.51 0.47
CA ILE A 84 -11.12 -1.88 0.17
C ILE A 84 -10.61 -2.32 -1.20
N PHE A 85 -10.58 -3.62 -1.48
CA PHE A 85 -10.10 -4.11 -2.77
C PHE A 85 -11.04 -3.73 -3.92
N GLY A 86 -12.35 -3.64 -3.66
CA GLY A 86 -13.34 -3.19 -4.63
C GLY A 86 -13.26 -1.70 -4.96
N ASP A 87 -12.55 -0.89 -4.16
CA ASP A 87 -12.34 0.54 -4.41
C ASP A 87 -11.16 0.81 -5.36
N ILE A 88 -10.32 -0.19 -5.65
CA ILE A 88 -9.15 -0.06 -6.54
C ILE A 88 -9.50 0.52 -7.92
N PRO A 89 -10.55 0.02 -8.62
CA PRO A 89 -10.92 0.53 -9.94
C PRO A 89 -11.32 2.01 -9.97
N ASN A 90 -11.61 2.63 -8.81
CA ASN A 90 -12.01 4.04 -8.74
C ASN A 90 -10.83 5.00 -8.93
N PHE A 91 -9.60 4.57 -8.64
CA PHE A 91 -8.41 5.41 -8.78
C PHE A 91 -7.36 4.85 -9.73
N THR A 92 -7.41 3.58 -10.13
CA THR A 92 -6.43 3.04 -11.08
C THR A 92 -7.01 1.91 -11.92
N ASN A 93 -6.48 1.76 -13.13
CA ASN A 93 -6.74 0.61 -13.99
C ASN A 93 -5.77 -0.57 -13.74
N THR A 94 -4.80 -0.40 -12.83
CA THR A 94 -3.73 -1.37 -12.62
C THR A 94 -3.97 -2.17 -11.33
N GLN A 95 -3.79 -3.49 -11.40
CA GLN A 95 -3.84 -4.35 -10.21
C GLN A 95 -2.54 -4.24 -9.40
N PRO A 96 -2.61 -4.09 -8.08
CA PRO A 96 -1.43 -4.04 -7.25
C PRO A 96 -0.79 -5.41 -7.06
N ILE A 97 0.50 -5.40 -6.75
CA ILE A 97 1.24 -6.51 -6.15
C ILE A 97 1.29 -6.27 -4.65
N THR A 98 0.86 -7.26 -3.87
CA THR A 98 0.88 -7.21 -2.41
C THR A 98 1.97 -8.12 -1.85
N LEU A 99 2.84 -7.57 -0.99
CA LEU A 99 3.91 -8.29 -0.29
C LEU A 99 3.75 -8.06 1.21
N ALA A 100 4.16 -9.02 2.03
CA ALA A 100 4.21 -8.82 3.47
C ALA A 100 5.37 -9.58 4.11
N GLY A 101 5.90 -9.07 5.22
CA GLY A 101 6.99 -9.72 5.93
C GLY A 101 7.47 -8.98 7.17
N SER A 102 8.29 -9.68 7.95
CA SER A 102 8.92 -9.14 9.14
C SER A 102 10.06 -8.20 8.80
N THR A 103 10.18 -7.09 9.53
CA THR A 103 11.35 -6.21 9.43
C THR A 103 12.57 -6.91 10.03
N ILE A 104 13.61 -7.11 9.24
CA ILE A 104 14.86 -7.79 9.67
C ILE A 104 15.97 -6.82 10.10
N GLY A 105 15.81 -5.51 9.85
CA GLY A 105 16.77 -4.47 10.20
C GLY A 105 16.34 -3.10 9.70
N GLY A 106 16.85 -2.05 10.32
CA GLY A 106 16.60 -0.65 9.97
C GLY A 106 17.48 0.28 10.80
N GLN A 107 17.88 1.40 10.22
CA GLN A 107 18.66 2.43 10.90
C GLN A 107 18.14 3.80 10.47
N GLU A 108 17.80 4.64 11.43
CA GLU A 108 17.56 6.06 11.17
C GLU A 108 18.92 6.76 11.13
N ILE A 109 19.21 7.44 10.03
CA ILE A 109 20.39 8.28 9.88
C ILE A 109 19.92 9.72 10.07
N SER A 110 20.29 10.33 11.20
CA SER A 110 20.05 11.74 11.51
C SER A 110 21.02 12.66 10.77
#